data_AF-A0A9W4XV13-F1
#
_entry.id   AF-A0A9W4XV13-F1
#
_cell.length_a   1.000
_cell.length_b   1.000
_cell.length_c   1.000
_cell.angle_alpha   90.00
_cell.angle_beta   90.00
_cell.angle_gamma   90.00
#
_symmetry.space_group_name_H-M   'P 1'
#
loop_
_entity.id
_entity.type
_entity.pdbx_description
1 polymer ?
#
loop_
_entity_poly.entity_id
_entity_poly.type
_entity_poly.pdbx_seq_one_letter_code
_entity_poly.pdbx_strand_id
1 'polypeptide(L)' 'MAARAEIQPGLILESGDRFPVDGFYSYVDHKHGDEDGCFVSPRAGGGMLFLKGMKAPYLGACFHHIRWRLNAIYK' A
#
# COMPACT_ATOMS: atom_id res chain seq x y z
N MET A 1 -28.53 -2.83 -6.79
CA MET A 1 -27.23 -2.66 -7.45
C MET A 1 -26.28 -2.05 -6.43
N ALA A 2 -25.23 -2.76 -6.02
CA ALA A 2 -24.21 -2.17 -5.16
C ALA A 2 -23.42 -1.14 -5.99
N ALA A 3 -23.33 0.10 -5.50
CA ALA A 3 -22.49 1.11 -6.13
C ALA A 3 -21.06 0.56 -6.22
N ARG A 4 -20.51 0.52 -7.44
CA ARG A 4 -19.11 0.19 -7.65
C ARG A 4 -18.33 1.33 -7.02
N ALA A 5 -17.76 1.11 -5.83
CA ALA A 5 -16.95 2.13 -5.17
C ALA A 5 -15.86 2.57 -6.16
N GLU A 6 -15.89 3.83 -6.57
CA GLU A 6 -14.89 4.37 -7.48
C GLU A 6 -13.54 4.35 -6.76
N ILE A 7 -12.53 3.78 -7.42
CA ILE A 7 -11.18 3.76 -6.87
C ILE A 7 -10.64 5.19 -6.95
N GLN A 8 -10.32 5.76 -5.80
CA GLN A 8 -9.87 7.15 -5.65
C GLN A 8 -8.61 7.24 -4.78
N PRO A 9 -7.79 8.29 -4.95
CA PRO A 9 -6.74 8.61 -4.00
C PRO A 9 -7.25 8.62 -2.55
N GLY A 10 -6.43 8.09 -1.65
CA GLY A 10 -6.80 7.83 -0.25
C GLY A 10 -7.21 6.39 0.03
N LEU A 11 -7.44 5.55 -0.98
CA LEU A 11 -7.67 4.12 -0.79
C LEU A 11 -6.51 3.49 -0.01
N ILE A 12 -6.86 2.74 1.06
CA ILE A 12 -5.92 1.97 1.86
C ILE A 12 -6.02 0.50 1.48
N LEU A 13 -4.87 -0.11 1.25
CA LEU A 13 -4.71 -1.53 0.96
C LEU A 13 -3.82 -2.16 2.02
N GLU A 14 -4.02 -3.42 2.33
CA GLU A 14 -3.13 -4.18 3.20
C GLU A 14 -2.13 -5.00 2.38
N SER A 15 -1.01 -5.35 3.00
CA SER A 15 -0.06 -6.31 2.42
C SER A 15 -0.78 -7.61 2.05
N GLY A 16 -0.53 -8.10 0.84
CA GLY A 16 -1.20 -9.26 0.26
C GLY A 16 -2.39 -8.92 -0.65
N ASP A 17 -3.02 -7.76 -0.49
CA ASP A 17 -4.10 -7.30 -1.38
C ASP A 17 -3.58 -7.09 -2.81
N ARG A 18 -4.47 -7.10 -3.80
CA ARG A 18 -4.11 -6.73 -5.17
C ARG A 18 -4.36 -5.25 -5.40
N PHE A 19 -3.39 -4.56 -6.00
CA PHE A 19 -3.59 -3.17 -6.42
C PHE A 19 -4.70 -3.09 -7.46
N PRO A 20 -5.75 -2.28 -7.24
CA PRO A 20 -6.90 -2.23 -8.13
C PRO A 20 -6.66 -1.41 -9.40
N VAL A 21 -5.64 -0.55 -9.39
CA VAL A 21 -5.26 0.37 -10.48
C VAL A 21 -3.74 0.52 -10.52
N ASP A 22 -3.22 1.00 -11.64
CA ASP A 22 -1.85 1.51 -11.69
C ASP A 22 -1.79 2.81 -10.90
N GLY A 23 -0.81 2.96 -10.02
CA GLY A 23 -0.76 4.15 -9.17
C GLY A 23 0.47 4.26 -8.31
N PHE A 24 0.66 5.44 -7.75
CA PHE A 24 1.67 5.70 -6.75
C PHE A 24 1.10 5.41 -5.37
N TYR A 25 1.69 4.45 -4.66
CA TYR A 25 1.28 4.05 -3.32
C TYR A 25 2.38 4.32 -2.30
N SER A 26 2.04 4.92 -1.16
CA SER A 26 2.97 5.12 -0.04
C SER A 26 2.67 4.20 1.12
N TYR A 27 3.73 3.84 1.85
CA TYR A 27 3.61 3.21 3.15
C TYR A 27 2.87 4.14 4.12
N VAL A 28 1.98 3.57 4.93
CA VAL A 28 1.23 4.29 5.97
C VAL A 28 1.76 3.91 7.34
N ASP A 29 1.55 2.66 7.73
CA ASP A 29 1.87 2.13 9.04
C ASP A 29 1.88 0.58 9.02
N HIS A 30 2.36 0.00 10.13
CA HIS A 30 2.17 -1.41 10.43
C HIS A 30 0.75 -1.67 10.94
N LYS A 31 0.24 -2.86 10.67
CA LYS A 31 -0.98 -3.38 11.29
C LYS A 31 -0.58 -4.02 12.62
N HIS A 32 -1.10 -3.51 13.73
CA HIS A 32 -0.97 -4.05 15.10
C HIS A 32 0.40 -3.90 15.81
N GLY A 33 0.94 -2.69 15.92
CA GLY A 33 1.96 -2.40 16.96
C GLY A 33 3.29 -3.15 16.85
N ASP A 34 3.49 -3.93 15.78
CA ASP A 34 4.72 -4.66 15.45
C ASP A 34 5.80 -3.70 14.90
N GLU A 35 6.05 -2.62 15.63
CA GLU A 35 6.97 -1.54 15.28
C GLU A 35 8.41 -1.83 15.72
N ASP A 36 8.59 -2.72 16.69
CA ASP A 36 9.89 -3.03 17.27
C ASP A 36 10.78 -3.79 16.28
N GLY A 37 11.79 -3.07 15.77
CA GLY A 37 12.86 -3.63 14.93
C GLY A 37 12.60 -3.60 13.41
N CYS A 38 11.49 -3.01 12.94
CA CYS A 38 11.23 -2.88 11.50
C CYS A 38 11.97 -1.68 10.89
N PHE A 39 12.84 -1.95 9.92
CA PHE A 39 13.40 -0.89 9.07
C PHE A 39 12.48 -0.60 7.89
N VAL A 40 11.83 0.56 7.92
CA VAL A 40 11.12 1.12 6.76
C VAL A 40 11.99 2.20 6.14
N SER A 41 12.26 2.07 4.84
CA SER A 41 12.99 3.12 4.12
C SER A 41 12.21 4.44 4.21
N PRO A 42 12.86 5.58 4.53
CA PRO A 42 12.22 6.90 4.49
C PRO A 42 11.58 7.23 3.13
N ARG A 43 12.05 6.59 2.04
CA ARG A 43 11.49 6.74 0.70
C ARG A 43 10.13 6.08 0.52
N ALA A 44 9.74 5.13 1.38
CA ALA A 44 8.45 4.46 1.32
C ALA A 44 7.28 5.44 1.56
N GLY A 45 7.51 6.53 2.29
CA GLY A 45 6.55 7.63 2.45
C GLY A 45 6.39 8.49 1.18
N GLY A 46 7.40 8.50 0.29
CA GLY A 46 7.41 9.29 -0.95
C GLY A 46 6.54 8.74 -2.07
N GLY A 47 5.97 7.54 -1.90
CA GLY A 47 5.15 6.88 -2.90
C GLY A 47 5.99 6.14 -3.95
N MET A 48 5.62 4.89 -4.22
CA MET A 48 6.21 4.04 -5.26
C MET A 48 5.16 3.67 -6.29
N LEU A 49 5.54 3.59 -7.56
CA LEU A 49 4.66 3.10 -8.61
C LEU A 49 4.44 1.59 -8.45
N PHE A 50 3.19 1.18 -8.30
CA PHE A 50 2.77 -0.22 -8.39
C PHE A 50 1.73 -0.38 -9.49
N LEU A 51 1.80 -1.52 -10.16
CA LEU A 51 0.90 -1.84 -11.26
C LEU A 51 -0.30 -2.64 -10.77
N LYS A 52 -1.43 -2.43 -11.44
CA LYS A 52 -2.68 -3.12 -11.22
C LYS A 52 -2.46 -4.64 -11.24
N GLY A 53 -3.06 -5.30 -10.26
CA GLY A 53 -3.01 -6.75 -10.11
C GLY A 53 -1.76 -7.27 -9.41
N MET A 54 -0.70 -6.46 -9.23
CA MET A 54 0.41 -6.81 -8.35
C MET A 54 -0.09 -6.96 -6.91
N LYS A 55 0.56 -7.83 -6.14
CA LYS A 55 0.28 -7.93 -4.70
C LYS A 55 0.98 -6.80 -3.97
N ALA A 56 0.26 -6.14 -3.07
CA ALA A 56 0.79 -5.19 -2.12
C ALA A 56 1.88 -5.87 -1.30
N PRO A 57 3.12 -5.36 -1.34
CA PRO A 57 4.24 -6.06 -0.75
C PRO A 57 4.20 -5.97 0.78
N TYR A 58 4.73 -7.01 1.41
CA TYR A 58 5.16 -7.00 2.79
C TYR A 58 6.52 -6.30 2.90
N LEU A 59 6.92 -5.88 4.09
CA LEU A 59 8.29 -5.43 4.28
C LEU A 59 9.25 -6.61 4.15
N GLY A 60 10.32 -6.45 3.37
CA GLY A 60 11.32 -7.51 3.22
C GLY A 60 12.15 -7.75 4.48
N ALA A 61 12.31 -6.72 5.31
CA ALA A 61 13.10 -6.77 6.54
C ALA A 61 12.32 -7.32 7.75
N CYS A 62 10.98 -7.31 7.70
CA CYS A 62 10.11 -7.87 8.74
C CYS A 62 8.80 -8.35 8.12
N PHE A 63 8.35 -9.56 8.44
CA PHE A 63 7.16 -10.19 7.83
C PHE A 63 5.82 -9.58 8.28
N HIS A 64 5.82 -8.34 8.75
CA HIS A 64 4.63 -7.68 9.27
C HIS A 64 3.70 -7.20 8.15
N HIS A 65 2.40 -7.22 8.44
CA HIS A 65 1.40 -6.66 7.56
C HIS A 65 1.45 -5.14 7.66
N ILE A 66 1.64 -4.47 6.52
CA ILE A 66 1.64 -3.02 6.41
C ILE A 66 0.48 -2.52 5.55
N ARG A 67 0.13 -1.25 5.73
CA ARG A 67 -0.88 -0.55 4.95
C ARG A 67 -0.25 0.37 3.91
N TRP A 68 -0.84 0.36 2.72
CA TRP A 68 -0.45 1.14 1.55
C TRP A 68 -1.57 2.12 1.19
N ARG A 69 -1.24 3.40 0.99
CA ARG A 69 -2.20 4.42 0.54
C ARG A 69 -2.00 4.74 -0.93
N LEU A 70 -3.06 4.70 -1.73
CA LEU A 70 -3.05 5.25 -3.09
C LEU A 70 -2.96 6.79 -3.02
N ASN A 71 -1.87 7.36 -3.53
CA ASN A 71 -1.65 8.80 -3.60
C ASN A 71 -2.16 9.39 -4.92
N ALA A 72 -1.89 8.70 -6.03
CA ALA A 72 -2.29 9.15 -7.36
C ALA A 72 -2.46 7.95 -8.30
N ILE A 73 -3.46 8.01 -9.18
CA ILE A 73 -3.67 7.03 -10.25
C ILE A 73 -2.72 7.37 -11.39
N TYR A 74 -1.96 6.37 -11.84
CA TYR A 74 -1.10 6.46 -13.01
C TYR A 74 -1.91 6.05 -14.24
N LYS A 75 -1.87 6.85 -15.30
CA LYS A 75 -2.61 6.65 -16.55
C LYS A 75 -1.67 6.49 -17.72
#